data_AF-A0AB39TCE7-F1
#
_entry.id   AF-A0AB39TCE7-F1
#
_cell.length_a   1.000
_cell.length_b   1.000
_cell.length_c   1.000
_cell.angle_alpha   90.00
_cell.angle_beta   90.00
_cell.angle_gamma   90.00
#
_symmetry.space_group_name_H-M   'P 1'
#
loop_
_entity.id
_entity.type
_entity.pdbx_description
1 polymer ?
#
loop_
_entity_poly.entity_id
_entity_poly.type
_entity_poly.pdbx_seq_one_letter_code
_entity_poly.pdbx_strand_id
1 'polypeptide(L)'
;MSTPGPGEERALRADPLADLPADFEAFFTHENPGYLRYAQQRLRHREDAQDAVQNAGAALYKNWRRALASADPQAYAFKIVKDAVVDVLRERRRTERKRQRVIAQRRPDTSQDELNELAELDALDWAMDELARAAPVQADVVRLRQAGLSYPDIGRALGLAHTTARTYYSLGRRHLEYLLEHPEGEAGT
;
A
#
# COMPACT_ATOMS: atom_id res chain seq x y z
N MET A 1 59.01 -8.76 30.35
CA MET A 1 57.74 -9.52 30.45
C MET A 1 56.77 -8.70 31.29
N SER A 2 55.65 -8.31 30.69
CA SER A 2 54.30 -8.16 31.25
C SER A 2 53.51 -7.10 30.46
N THR A 3 52.49 -7.59 29.78
CA THR A 3 51.38 -6.85 29.14
C THR A 3 50.30 -6.56 30.19
N PRO A 4 49.55 -5.47 30.05
CA PRO A 4 48.15 -5.57 29.61
C PRO A 4 47.95 -4.67 28.38
N GLY A 5 47.20 -5.03 27.33
CA GLY A 5 45.93 -5.73 27.28
C GLY A 5 44.89 -4.70 26.81
N PRO A 6 44.21 -4.89 25.67
CA PRO A 6 43.66 -3.83 24.84
C PRO A 6 42.34 -3.29 25.43
N GLY A 7 42.25 -1.98 25.66
CA GLY A 7 40.96 -1.30 25.53
C GLY A 7 40.79 -1.04 24.03
N GLU A 8 39.95 -1.73 23.26
CA GLU A 8 38.53 -2.01 23.55
C GLU A 8 37.79 -0.81 24.15
N GLU A 9 38.21 0.40 23.78
CA GLU A 9 37.22 1.39 23.41
C GLU A 9 36.51 0.82 22.19
N ARG A 10 35.46 0.03 22.49
CA ARG A 10 34.26 -0.15 21.70
C ARG A 10 34.22 0.95 20.65
N ALA A 11 34.70 0.64 19.44
CA ALA A 11 34.27 1.34 18.26
C ALA A 11 32.75 1.28 18.34
N LEU A 12 32.17 2.40 18.79
CA LEU A 12 30.75 2.65 18.81
C LEU A 12 30.29 2.13 17.46
N ARG A 13 29.51 1.05 17.48
CA ARG A 13 28.97 0.42 16.26
C ARG A 13 28.53 1.58 15.39
N ALA A 14 29.25 1.82 14.29
CA ALA A 14 28.88 2.87 13.34
C ALA A 14 27.40 2.63 13.11
N ASP A 15 26.57 3.59 13.51
CA ASP A 15 25.14 3.44 13.38
C ASP A 15 24.91 3.15 11.90
N PRO A 16 24.37 1.98 11.52
CA PRO A 16 24.15 1.67 10.12
C PRO A 16 23.25 2.70 9.45
N LEU A 17 22.59 3.57 10.23
CA LEU A 17 21.78 4.71 9.80
C LEU A 17 22.56 6.05 9.72
N ALA A 18 23.78 6.15 10.26
CA ALA A 18 24.58 7.39 10.21
C ALA A 18 25.17 7.68 8.83
N ASP A 19 25.39 6.64 8.01
CA ASP A 19 25.72 6.76 6.59
C ASP A 19 24.43 6.69 5.75
N LEU A 20 23.48 7.59 6.01
CA LEU A 20 22.38 7.81 5.09
C LEU A 20 22.97 8.23 3.74
N PRO A 21 22.75 7.45 2.66
CA PRO A 21 23.02 7.94 1.33
C PRO A 21 22.07 9.14 1.14
N ALA A 22 22.62 10.36 1.00
CA ALA A 22 21.81 11.58 0.88
C ALA A 22 20.79 11.52 -0.27
N ASP A 23 21.06 10.67 -1.26
CA ASP A 23 20.18 10.28 -2.35
C ASP A 23 18.95 9.47 -1.90
N PHE A 24 19.06 8.58 -0.91
CA PHE A 24 17.89 7.88 -0.34
C PHE A 24 16.97 8.83 0.41
N GLU A 25 17.51 9.65 1.30
CA GLU A 25 16.70 10.54 2.14
C GLU A 25 15.95 11.56 1.27
N ALA A 26 16.62 12.15 0.27
CA ALA A 26 16.01 13.05 -0.69
C ALA A 26 14.90 12.35 -1.50
N PHE A 27 15.18 11.15 -2.01
CA PHE A 27 14.18 10.36 -2.75
C PHE A 27 12.97 10.03 -1.90
N PHE A 28 13.18 9.47 -0.70
CA PHE A 28 12.09 9.02 0.15
C PHE A 28 11.27 10.21 0.65
N THR A 29 11.90 11.31 1.06
CA THR A 29 11.20 12.53 1.47
C THR A 29 10.30 13.09 0.37
N HIS A 30 10.76 13.03 -0.89
CA HIS A 30 9.98 13.47 -2.04
C HIS A 30 8.76 12.57 -2.30
N GLU A 31 8.93 11.26 -2.30
CA GLU A 31 7.89 10.30 -2.70
C GLU A 31 6.92 9.93 -1.55
N ASN A 32 7.38 10.00 -0.30
CA ASN A 32 6.65 9.53 0.89
C ASN A 32 5.24 10.11 1.03
N PRO A 33 4.96 11.41 0.78
CA PRO A 33 3.60 11.94 0.83
C PRO A 33 2.64 11.23 -0.14
N GLY A 34 3.12 10.85 -1.33
CA GLY A 34 2.34 10.10 -2.32
C GLY A 34 2.08 8.66 -1.87
N TYR A 35 3.10 7.98 -1.35
CA TYR A 35 2.97 6.63 -0.80
C TYR A 35 2.02 6.56 0.40
N LEU A 36 2.08 7.54 1.30
CA LEU A 36 1.19 7.61 2.45
C LEU A 36 -0.26 7.80 2.03
N ARG A 37 -0.54 8.70 1.07
CA ARG A 37 -1.91 8.88 0.55
C ARG A 37 -2.43 7.62 -0.15
N TYR A 38 -1.59 6.97 -0.96
CA TYR A 38 -1.93 5.69 -1.59
C TYR A 38 -2.26 4.61 -0.55
N ALA A 39 -1.43 4.48 0.49
CA ALA A 39 -1.65 3.50 1.57
C ALA A 39 -2.92 3.81 2.37
N GLN A 40 -3.18 5.08 2.69
CA GLN A 40 -4.40 5.52 3.38
C GLN A 40 -5.66 5.17 2.60
N GLN A 41 -5.68 5.42 1.29
CA GLN A 41 -6.79 5.06 0.41
C GLN A 41 -7.01 3.54 0.31
N ARG A 42 -5.94 2.74 0.44
CA ARG A 42 -6.03 1.27 0.36
C ARG A 42 -6.40 0.62 1.68
N LEU A 43 -5.91 1.15 2.80
CA LEU A 43 -6.04 0.55 4.12
C LEU A 43 -7.17 1.15 4.94
N ARG A 44 -7.68 2.34 4.59
CA ARG A 44 -8.77 3.03 5.31
C ARG A 44 -8.52 3.14 6.82
N HIS A 45 -7.25 3.14 7.23
CA HIS A 45 -6.81 3.23 8.61
C HIS A 45 -5.48 3.96 8.62
N ARG A 46 -5.42 5.06 9.35
CA ARG A 46 -4.27 5.97 9.29
C ARG A 46 -3.00 5.33 9.85
N GLU A 47 -3.10 4.64 10.98
CA GLU A 47 -1.94 4.05 11.67
C GLU A 47 -1.33 2.94 10.84
N ASP A 48 -2.13 1.95 10.40
CA ASP A 48 -1.69 0.90 9.49
C ASP A 48 -1.07 1.44 8.19
N ALA A 49 -1.57 2.56 7.66
CA ALA A 49 -0.96 3.19 6.49
C ALA A 49 0.41 3.79 6.80
N GLN A 50 0.55 4.46 7.95
CA GLN A 50 1.84 4.98 8.41
C GLN A 50 2.82 3.84 8.66
N ASP A 51 2.39 2.76 9.30
CA ASP A 51 3.21 1.59 9.60
C ASP A 51 3.61 0.84 8.32
N ALA A 52 2.68 0.66 7.39
CA ALA A 52 2.98 0.03 6.09
C ALA A 52 4.04 0.81 5.32
N VAL A 53 3.92 2.15 5.26
CA VAL A 53 4.86 3.01 4.54
C VAL A 53 6.20 3.09 5.27
N GLN A 54 6.22 3.12 6.60
CA GLN A 54 7.47 3.04 7.38
C GLN A 54 8.19 1.71 7.16
N ASN A 55 7.48 0.59 7.22
CA ASN A 55 8.03 -0.74 6.96
C ASN A 55 8.55 -0.85 5.52
N ALA A 56 7.81 -0.30 4.55
CA ALA A 56 8.25 -0.21 3.17
C ALA A 56 9.51 0.65 3.02
N GLY A 57 9.60 1.78 3.71
CA GLY A 57 10.79 2.64 3.74
C GLY A 57 12.00 1.91 4.30
N ALA A 58 11.85 1.18 5.40
CA ALA A 58 12.93 0.36 5.97
C ALA A 58 13.37 -0.78 5.04
N ALA A 59 12.42 -1.43 4.34
CA ALA A 59 12.72 -2.45 3.35
C ALA A 59 13.42 -1.86 2.12
N LEU A 60 12.98 -0.69 1.64
CA LEU A 60 13.59 0.03 0.54
C LEU A 60 15.01 0.46 0.90
N TYR A 61 15.22 1.00 2.10
CA TYR A 61 16.53 1.40 2.61
C TYR A 61 17.54 0.24 2.57
N LYS A 62 17.16 -0.92 3.09
CA LYS A 62 17.98 -2.15 3.05
C LYS A 62 18.31 -2.60 1.62
N ASN A 63 17.46 -2.27 0.66
CA ASN A 63 17.61 -2.65 -0.74
C ASN A 63 18.00 -1.46 -1.64
N TRP A 64 18.45 -0.34 -1.07
CA TRP A 64 18.56 0.91 -1.82
C TRP A 64 19.52 0.82 -3.01
N ARG A 65 20.69 0.21 -2.82
CA ARG A 65 21.64 -0.05 -3.92
C ARG A 65 21.04 -0.88 -5.05
N ARG A 66 20.17 -1.84 -4.72
CA ARG A 66 19.47 -2.67 -5.71
C ARG A 66 18.37 -1.88 -6.42
N ALA A 67 17.69 -0.98 -5.71
CA ALA A 67 16.72 -0.07 -6.31
C ALA A 67 17.40 0.88 -7.32
N LEU A 68 18.54 1.48 -6.96
CA LEU A 68 19.34 2.32 -7.86
C LEU A 68 19.85 1.57 -9.10
N ALA A 69 20.21 0.29 -8.93
CA ALA A 69 20.65 -0.57 -10.03
C ALA A 69 19.49 -1.14 -10.87
N SER A 70 18.24 -0.90 -10.49
CA SER A 70 17.07 -1.35 -11.24
C SER A 70 16.79 -0.44 -12.43
N ALA A 71 15.92 -0.88 -13.35
CA ALA A 71 15.53 -0.07 -14.50
C ALA A 71 14.84 1.25 -14.11
N ASP A 72 14.13 1.25 -12.97
CA ASP A 72 13.45 2.43 -12.45
C ASP A 72 13.35 2.33 -10.90
N PRO A 73 14.12 3.13 -10.14
CA PRO A 73 14.07 3.14 -8.68
C PRO A 73 12.70 3.49 -8.11
N GLN A 74 11.90 4.31 -8.80
CA GLN A 74 10.56 4.68 -8.37
C GLN A 74 9.58 3.51 -8.53
N ALA A 75 9.66 2.77 -9.64
CA ALA A 75 8.91 1.53 -9.82
C ALA A 75 9.26 0.49 -8.75
N TYR A 76 10.55 0.37 -8.44
CA TYR A 76 11.05 -0.52 -7.41
C TYR A 76 10.50 -0.15 -6.02
N ALA A 77 10.55 1.14 -5.66
CA ALA A 77 10.03 1.65 -4.41
C ALA A 77 8.51 1.47 -4.30
N PHE A 78 7.76 1.83 -5.34
CA PHE A 78 6.31 1.67 -5.35
C PHE A 78 5.89 0.20 -5.19
N LYS A 79 6.62 -0.73 -5.82
CA LYS A 79 6.38 -2.17 -5.62
C LYS A 79 6.48 -2.56 -4.14
N ILE A 80 7.52 -2.12 -3.44
CA ILE A 80 7.69 -2.41 -2.00
C ILE A 80 6.53 -1.83 -1.18
N VAL A 81 6.12 -0.60 -1.46
CA VAL A 81 4.97 0.04 -0.78
C VAL A 81 3.68 -0.74 -1.05
N LYS A 82 3.44 -1.11 -2.30
CA LYS A 82 2.27 -1.90 -2.71
C LYS A 82 2.24 -3.26 -2.02
N ASP A 83 3.37 -3.95 -1.96
CA ASP A 83 3.49 -5.26 -1.30
C ASP A 83 3.22 -5.13 0.20
N ALA A 84 3.77 -4.11 0.87
CA ALA A 84 3.50 -3.85 2.29
C ALA A 84 2.02 -3.59 2.58
N VAL A 85 1.35 -2.77 1.75
CA VAL A 85 -0.10 -2.54 1.84
C VAL A 85 -0.90 -3.83 1.64
N VAL A 86 -0.52 -4.66 0.67
CA VAL A 86 -1.17 -5.95 0.41
C VAL A 86 -1.01 -6.91 1.60
N ASP A 87 0.16 -6.92 2.24
CA ASP A 87 0.41 -7.78 3.39
C ASP A 87 -0.40 -7.38 4.62
N VAL A 88 -0.57 -6.08 4.89
CA VAL A 88 -1.50 -5.59 5.93
C VAL A 88 -2.94 -6.05 5.64
N LEU A 89 -3.41 -5.89 4.40
CA LEU A 89 -4.76 -6.35 4.01
C LEU A 89 -4.93 -7.87 4.17
N ARG A 90 -3.88 -8.65 3.87
CA ARG A 90 -3.88 -10.11 4.07
C ARG A 90 -3.95 -10.47 5.55
N GLU A 91 -3.17 -9.80 6.40
CA GLU A 91 -3.18 -10.05 7.85
C GLU A 91 -4.53 -9.71 8.47
N ARG A 92 -5.13 -8.56 8.12
CA ARG A 92 -6.48 -8.21 8.57
C ARG A 92 -7.51 -9.26 8.18
N ARG A 93 -7.48 -9.75 6.94
CA ARG A 93 -8.37 -10.84 6.48
C ARG A 93 -8.15 -12.14 7.25
N ARG A 94 -6.91 -12.47 7.63
CA ARG A 94 -6.61 -13.64 8.47
C ARG A 94 -7.17 -13.48 9.87
N THR A 95 -6.95 -12.33 10.51
CA THR A 95 -7.45 -12.01 11.85
C THR A 95 -8.97 -12.02 11.91
N GLU A 96 -9.64 -11.44 10.91
CA GLU A 96 -11.09 -11.43 10.83
C GLU A 96 -11.66 -12.84 10.66
N ARG A 97 -11.09 -13.67 9.76
CA ARG A 97 -11.48 -15.08 9.64
C ARG A 97 -11.30 -15.87 10.93
N LYS A 98 -10.23 -15.59 11.69
CA LYS A 98 -9.99 -16.22 12.99
C LYS A 98 -11.05 -15.79 14.01
N ARG A 99 -11.41 -14.50 14.04
CA ARG A 99 -12.46 -13.96 14.91
C ARG A 99 -13.82 -14.60 14.59
N GLN A 100 -14.21 -14.65 13.31
CA GLN A 100 -15.45 -15.28 12.86
C GLN A 100 -15.52 -16.76 13.25
N ARG A 101 -14.43 -17.51 13.11
CA ARG A 101 -14.36 -18.92 13.57
C ARG A 101 -14.58 -19.06 15.07
N VAL A 102 -14.00 -18.18 15.88
CA VAL A 102 -14.18 -18.21 17.35
C VAL A 102 -15.62 -17.86 17.73
N ILE A 103 -16.25 -16.90 17.06
CA ILE A 103 -17.64 -16.53 17.29
C ILE A 103 -18.58 -17.68 16.91
N ALA A 104 -18.43 -18.26 15.71
CA ALA A 104 -19.22 -19.40 15.25
C ALA A 104 -19.07 -20.64 16.15
N GLN A 105 -17.90 -20.83 16.78
CA GLN A 105 -17.68 -21.90 17.76
C GLN A 105 -18.32 -21.63 19.13
N ARG A 106 -18.60 -20.36 19.47
CA ARG A 106 -19.17 -19.95 20.78
C ARG A 106 -20.69 -19.74 20.74
N ARG A 107 -21.27 -19.49 19.55
CA ARG A 107 -22.71 -19.38 19.32
C ARG A 107 -23.05 -20.02 17.96
N PRO A 108 -23.76 -21.18 17.93
CA PRO A 108 -24.18 -21.79 16.67
C PRO A 108 -25.31 -21.03 15.96
N ASP A 109 -25.88 -19.98 16.58
CA ASP A 109 -27.13 -19.32 16.17
C ASP A 109 -26.97 -17.81 15.90
N THR A 110 -25.78 -17.36 15.50
CA THR A 110 -25.61 -15.98 15.01
C THR A 110 -26.24 -15.86 13.63
N SER A 111 -27.34 -15.09 13.54
CA SER A 111 -28.06 -14.83 12.29
C SER A 111 -27.14 -14.16 11.27
N GLN A 112 -27.29 -14.54 10.01
CA GLN A 112 -26.57 -13.97 8.86
C GLN A 112 -26.74 -12.44 8.75
N ASP A 113 -27.75 -11.88 9.40
CA ASP A 113 -28.10 -10.46 9.38
C ASP A 113 -27.12 -9.57 10.18
N GLU A 114 -26.56 -10.03 11.30
CA GLU A 114 -25.56 -9.26 12.08
C GLU A 114 -24.20 -9.17 11.35
N LEU A 115 -23.94 -10.05 10.37
CA LEU A 115 -22.74 -9.98 9.52
C LEU A 115 -22.87 -8.94 8.39
N ASN A 116 -24.09 -8.61 7.98
CA ASN A 116 -24.36 -7.58 6.98
C ASN A 116 -24.34 -6.17 7.57
N GLU A 117 -24.58 -6.01 8.87
CA GLU A 117 -24.55 -4.72 9.59
C GLU A 117 -23.14 -4.10 9.70
N LEU A 118 -22.09 -4.87 9.38
CA LEU A 118 -20.70 -4.37 9.30
C LEU A 118 -20.40 -3.61 7.98
N ALA A 119 -21.41 -3.43 7.12
CA ALA A 119 -21.28 -2.88 5.77
C ALA A 119 -21.87 -1.46 5.64
N GLU A 120 -21.51 -0.54 6.53
CA GLU A 120 -21.55 0.89 6.15
C GLU A 120 -20.33 1.19 5.28
N LEU A 121 -20.41 0.76 4.02
CA LEU A 121 -19.49 1.20 2.98
C LEU A 121 -19.86 2.63 2.58
N ASP A 122 -18.90 3.54 2.66
CA ASP A 122 -18.95 4.76 1.84
C ASP A 122 -19.14 4.31 0.38
N ALA A 123 -20.11 4.87 -0.35
CA ALA A 123 -20.41 4.48 -1.73
C ALA A 123 -19.16 4.55 -2.63
N LEU A 124 -18.26 5.51 -2.36
CA LEU A 124 -16.97 5.61 -3.04
C LEU A 124 -16.05 4.44 -2.69
N ASP A 125 -16.06 4.01 -1.43
CA ASP A 125 -15.27 2.88 -0.96
C ASP A 125 -15.72 1.57 -1.60
N TRP A 126 -17.03 1.33 -1.68
CA TRP A 126 -17.58 0.20 -2.42
C TRP A 126 -17.18 0.27 -3.90
N ALA A 127 -17.38 1.40 -4.57
CA ALA A 127 -17.07 1.54 -5.99
C ALA A 127 -15.56 1.35 -6.28
N MET A 128 -14.69 1.83 -5.40
CA MET A 128 -13.25 1.62 -5.49
C MET A 128 -12.83 0.15 -5.27
N ASP A 129 -13.57 -0.59 -4.46
CA ASP A 129 -13.35 -2.02 -4.26
C ASP A 129 -13.82 -2.84 -5.46
N GLU A 130 -14.98 -2.51 -6.03
CA GLU A 130 -15.48 -3.15 -7.26
C GLU A 130 -14.59 -2.86 -8.47
N LEU A 131 -14.13 -1.61 -8.63
CA LEU A 131 -13.13 -1.28 -9.66
C LEU A 131 -11.85 -2.08 -9.45
N ALA A 132 -11.38 -2.25 -8.21
CA ALA A 132 -10.16 -3.01 -7.93
C ALA A 132 -10.30 -4.50 -8.24
N ARG A 133 -11.51 -5.07 -8.17
CA ARG A 133 -11.80 -6.45 -8.58
C ARG A 133 -11.85 -6.57 -10.10
N ALA A 134 -12.59 -5.70 -10.77
CA ALA A 134 -12.83 -5.77 -12.22
C ALA A 134 -11.63 -5.31 -13.06
N ALA A 135 -10.94 -4.25 -12.64
CA ALA A 135 -9.84 -3.62 -13.36
C ALA A 135 -8.73 -3.14 -12.41
N PRO A 136 -7.93 -4.06 -11.82
CA PRO A 136 -6.98 -3.75 -10.75
C PRO A 136 -5.95 -2.68 -11.13
N VAL A 137 -5.44 -2.70 -12.37
CA VAL A 137 -4.46 -1.70 -12.82
C VAL A 137 -5.10 -0.31 -12.97
N GLN A 138 -6.35 -0.22 -13.43
CA GLN A 138 -7.08 1.05 -13.51
C GLN A 138 -7.37 1.59 -12.11
N ALA A 139 -7.74 0.71 -11.16
CA ALA A 139 -7.91 1.08 -9.76
C ALA A 139 -6.62 1.65 -9.15
N ASP A 140 -5.48 1.01 -9.40
CA ASP A 140 -4.17 1.50 -8.93
C ASP A 140 -3.83 2.85 -9.56
N VAL A 141 -4.06 3.03 -10.86
CA VAL A 141 -3.88 4.32 -11.56
C VAL A 141 -4.74 5.42 -10.94
N VAL A 142 -6.02 5.15 -10.66
CA VAL A 142 -6.94 6.11 -10.03
C VAL A 142 -6.43 6.50 -8.64
N ARG A 143 -6.07 5.52 -7.81
CA ARG A 143 -5.54 5.78 -6.46
C ARG A 143 -4.26 6.60 -6.50
N LEU A 144 -3.31 6.22 -7.34
CA LEU A 144 -2.04 6.96 -7.48
C LEU A 144 -2.26 8.39 -7.97
N ARG A 145 -3.21 8.59 -8.89
CA ARG A 145 -3.54 9.93 -9.36
C ARG A 145 -4.20 10.78 -8.27
N GLN A 146 -5.11 10.21 -7.49
CA GLN A 146 -5.69 10.88 -6.32
C GLN A 146 -4.63 11.14 -5.22
N ALA A 147 -3.63 10.27 -5.10
CA ALA A 147 -2.46 10.47 -4.26
C ALA A 147 -1.49 11.54 -4.79
N GLY A 148 -1.78 12.18 -5.93
CA GLY A 148 -1.07 13.33 -6.46
C GLY A 148 0.05 13.02 -7.46
N LEU A 149 0.30 11.74 -7.78
CA LEU A 149 1.35 11.37 -8.73
C LEU A 149 1.00 11.85 -10.14
N SER A 150 1.99 12.31 -10.91
CA SER A 150 1.80 12.70 -12.31
C SER A 150 1.61 11.47 -13.20
N TYR A 151 1.04 11.60 -14.41
CA TYR A 151 0.90 10.46 -15.32
C TYR A 151 2.24 9.81 -15.71
N PRO A 152 3.33 10.57 -15.95
CA PRO A 152 4.66 9.99 -16.08
C PRO A 152 5.08 9.16 -14.86
N ASP A 153 4.87 9.67 -13.64
CA ASP A 153 5.25 8.97 -12.40
C ASP A 153 4.42 7.72 -12.18
N ILE A 154 3.12 7.78 -12.48
CA ILE A 154 2.23 6.61 -12.46
C ILE A 154 2.68 5.57 -13.48
N GLY A 155 3.06 6.02 -14.68
CA GLY A 155 3.60 5.17 -15.74
C GLY A 155 4.86 4.44 -15.25
N ARG A 156 5.82 5.18 -14.70
CA ARG A 156 7.02 4.63 -14.07
C ARG A 156 6.68 3.63 -12.98
N ALA A 157 5.88 4.03 -12.00
CA ALA A 157 5.48 3.21 -10.86
C ALA A 157 4.84 1.87 -11.25
N LEU A 158 4.04 1.85 -12.32
CA LEU A 158 3.27 0.68 -12.76
C LEU A 158 3.88 -0.05 -13.97
N GLY A 159 5.00 0.42 -14.52
CA GLY A 159 5.58 -0.12 -15.75
C GLY A 159 4.70 0.10 -17.00
N LEU A 160 4.01 1.24 -17.07
CA LEU A 160 3.12 1.64 -18.15
C LEU A 160 3.69 2.84 -18.92
N ALA A 161 3.31 3.00 -20.19
CA ALA A 161 3.54 4.27 -20.89
C ALA A 161 2.70 5.39 -20.25
N HIS A 162 3.21 6.62 -20.25
CA HIS A 162 2.50 7.77 -19.68
C HIS A 162 1.13 8.01 -20.34
N THR A 163 1.00 7.71 -21.65
CA THR A 163 -0.26 7.77 -22.39
C THR A 163 -1.24 6.72 -21.91
N THR A 164 -0.77 5.49 -21.67
CA THR A 164 -1.56 4.39 -21.10
C THR A 164 -2.05 4.72 -19.70
N ALA A 165 -1.22 5.33 -18.85
CA ALA A 165 -1.63 5.77 -17.51
C ALA A 165 -2.79 6.80 -17.60
N ARG A 166 -2.72 7.74 -18.54
CA ARG A 166 -3.81 8.71 -18.77
C ARG A 166 -5.09 8.03 -19.27
N THR A 167 -4.99 7.08 -20.20
CA THR A 167 -6.13 6.30 -20.70
C THR A 167 -6.76 5.48 -19.58
N TYR A 168 -5.96 4.76 -18.80
CA TYR A 168 -6.45 3.93 -17.70
C TYR A 168 -7.06 4.75 -16.58
N TYR A 169 -6.55 5.96 -16.32
CA TYR A 169 -7.21 6.89 -15.41
C TYR A 169 -8.60 7.27 -15.91
N SER A 170 -8.74 7.63 -17.19
CA SER A 170 -10.04 7.98 -17.78
C SER A 170 -11.03 6.81 -17.73
N LEU A 171 -10.58 5.60 -18.05
CA LEU A 171 -11.41 4.39 -18.02
C LEU A 171 -11.83 4.04 -16.58
N GLY A 172 -10.90 4.10 -15.63
CA GLY A 172 -11.17 3.86 -14.22
C GLY A 172 -12.16 4.89 -13.65
N ARG A 173 -12.01 6.18 -13.98
CA ARG A 173 -12.96 7.23 -13.58
C ARG A 173 -14.37 6.97 -14.10
N ARG A 174 -14.49 6.63 -15.39
CA ARG A 174 -15.80 6.35 -16.01
C ARG A 174 -16.46 5.11 -15.37
N HIS A 175 -15.68 4.11 -15.02
CA HIS A 175 -16.19 2.93 -14.33
C HIS A 175 -16.65 3.27 -12.91
N LEU A 176 -15.92 4.12 -12.17
CA LEU A 176 -16.38 4.60 -10.86
C LEU A 176 -17.67 5.41 -10.96
N GLU A 177 -17.77 6.30 -11.95
CA GLU A 177 -19.00 7.05 -12.21
C GLU A 177 -20.18 6.09 -12.44
N TYR A 178 -20.00 5.08 -13.30
CA TYR A 178 -21.02 4.05 -13.53
C TYR A 178 -21.43 3.31 -12.26
N LEU A 179 -20.46 2.85 -11.45
CA LEU A 179 -20.72 2.15 -10.20
C LEU A 179 -21.47 3.04 -9.21
N LEU A 180 -21.06 4.30 -9.05
CA LEU A 180 -21.70 5.26 -8.15
C LEU A 180 -23.13 5.61 -8.58
N GLU A 181 -23.43 5.60 -9.88
CA GLU A 181 -24.78 5.77 -10.41
C GLU A 181 -25.66 4.53 -10.23
N HIS A 182 -25.04 3.34 -10.11
CA HIS A 182 -25.71 2.04 -9.99
C HIS A 182 -25.16 1.26 -8.77
N PRO A 183 -25.34 1.75 -7.53
CA PRO A 183 -24.68 1.22 -6.33
C PRO A 183 -25.05 -0.23 -5.96
N GLU A 184 -25.99 -0.85 -6.66
CA GLU A 184 -26.27 -2.28 -6.58
C GLU A 184 -26.61 -2.74 -8.00
N GLY A 185 -25.80 -3.63 -8.57
CA GLY A 185 -26.22 -4.38 -9.74
C GLY A 185 -27.41 -5.24 -9.34
N GLU A 186 -28.58 -4.93 -9.89
CA GLU A 186 -29.79 -5.76 -9.94
C GLU A 186 -29.78 -6.97 -8.97
N ALA A 187 -30.27 -6.77 -7.75
CA ALA A 187 -30.88 -7.85 -7.01
C ALA A 187 -32.12 -8.33 -7.79
N GLY A 188 -31.92 -9.14 -8.83
CA GLY A 188 -32.99 -9.53 -9.75
C GLY A 188 -32.54 -10.43 -10.87
N THR A 189 -32.25 -11.71 -10.57
CA THR A 189 -32.99 -12.90 -11.08
C THR A 189 -32.36 -14.16 -10.51
#